data_AF-A0A7J7JX84-F1
#
_entry.id   AF-A0A7J7JX84-F1
#
_cell.length_a   1.000
_cell.length_b   1.000
_cell.length_c   1.000
_cell.angle_alpha   90.00
_cell.angle_beta   90.00
_cell.angle_gamma   90.00
#
_symmetry.space_group_name_H-M   'P 1'
#
loop_
_entity.id
_entity.type
_entity.pdbx_description
1 polymer ?
#
loop_
_entity_poly.entity_id
_entity_poly.type
_entity_poly.pdbx_seq_one_letter_code
_entity_poly.pdbx_strand_id
1 'polypeptide(L)'
;MSTVTQDLLLSVEGEEKKLNAKNIHCKVCSSLVLLPGKGQLINKPTELPQVSVKASTAGSPNVQLDEVSDFWLVHGMFTFENVGFSNAVNGIKYLLCADCEQGPIGWCLDANRELLYISHNRVVYK
;
A
#
# COMPACT_ATOMS: atom_id res chain seq x y z
N MET A 1 -12.39 -2.08 -26.71
CA MET A 1 -11.95 -0.71 -26.34
C MET A 1 -11.85 -0.64 -24.83
N SER A 2 -10.64 -0.74 -24.29
CA SER A 2 -10.33 -0.23 -22.95
C SER A 2 -8.86 0.15 -22.95
N THR A 3 -8.59 1.26 -23.60
CA THR A 3 -7.28 1.92 -23.77
C THR A 3 -6.61 2.26 -22.43
N VAL A 4 -7.39 2.26 -21.34
CA VAL A 4 -6.94 2.63 -19.98
C VAL A 4 -5.84 1.72 -19.43
N THR A 5 -5.88 0.42 -19.74
CA THR A 5 -4.84 -0.52 -19.27
C THR A 5 -3.53 -0.43 -20.06
N GLN A 6 -3.56 0.18 -21.24
CA GLN A 6 -2.39 0.29 -22.11
C GLN A 6 -1.69 1.65 -21.94
N ASP A 7 -2.45 2.70 -21.57
CA ASP A 7 -1.92 4.05 -21.30
C ASP A 7 -1.11 4.14 -19.99
N LEU A 8 -1.27 3.20 -19.05
CA LEU A 8 -0.44 3.17 -17.83
C LEU A 8 0.87 2.36 -17.98
N LEU A 9 0.99 1.58 -19.06
CA LEU A 9 2.18 0.79 -19.37
C LEU A 9 3.14 1.50 -20.33
N LEU A 10 2.72 2.60 -20.98
CA LEU A 10 3.49 3.28 -22.02
C LEU A 10 4.28 4.53 -21.56
N SER A 11 4.37 4.80 -20.26
CA SER A 11 5.06 6.01 -19.74
C SER A 11 6.37 5.73 -19.00
N VAL A 12 6.89 4.50 -18.99
CA VAL A 12 8.05 4.13 -18.14
C VAL A 12 9.06 3.24 -18.85
N GLU A 13 9.35 3.51 -20.12
CA GLU A 13 10.58 3.03 -20.76
C GLU A 13 11.64 4.14 -20.65
N GLY A 14 12.37 4.17 -19.53
CA GLY A 14 13.55 5.04 -19.39
C GLY A 14 13.85 5.63 -18.02
N GLU A 15 12.92 5.61 -17.06
CA GLU A 15 13.22 6.06 -15.69
C GLU A 15 13.84 4.93 -14.87
N GLU A 16 14.99 5.21 -14.25
CA GLU A 16 15.57 4.31 -13.26
C GLU A 16 14.57 4.05 -12.12
N LYS A 17 14.19 2.80 -11.94
CA LYS A 17 13.29 2.40 -10.86
C LYS A 17 13.96 2.67 -9.51
N LYS A 18 13.50 3.69 -8.78
CA LYS A 18 13.95 3.93 -7.41
C LYS A 18 13.35 2.88 -6.48
N LEU A 19 14.15 1.92 -6.05
CA LEU A 19 13.73 0.88 -5.12
C LEU A 19 13.96 1.28 -3.65
N ASN A 20 13.22 0.68 -2.73
CA ASN A 20 13.44 0.89 -1.29
C ASN A 20 14.82 0.36 -0.88
N ALA A 21 15.68 1.23 -0.36
CA ALA A 21 17.05 0.86 0.04
C ALA A 21 17.14 0.16 1.41
N LYS A 22 16.09 0.27 2.23
CA LYS A 22 16.05 -0.20 3.62
C LYS A 22 14.90 -1.17 3.85
N ASN A 23 14.98 -1.92 4.94
CA ASN A 23 13.84 -2.70 5.41
C ASN A 23 12.70 -1.74 5.78
N ILE A 24 11.49 -2.11 5.41
CA ILE A 24 10.28 -1.41 5.78
C ILE A 24 9.62 -2.18 6.91
N HIS A 25 9.31 -1.48 7.99
CA HIS A 25 8.70 -2.04 9.18
C HIS A 25 7.41 -1.32 9.55
N CYS A 26 6.55 -2.03 10.29
CA CYS A 26 5.41 -1.44 10.95
C CYS A 26 5.87 -0.37 11.94
N LYS A 27 5.27 0.83 11.87
CA LYS A 27 5.59 1.95 12.77
C LYS A 27 5.20 1.71 14.23
N VAL A 28 4.32 0.74 14.50
CA VAL A 28 3.78 0.45 15.84
C VAL A 28 4.58 -0.66 16.53
N CYS A 29 4.60 -1.87 15.96
CA CYS A 29 5.22 -3.04 16.60
C CYS A 29 6.58 -3.43 16.01
N SER A 30 7.11 -2.69 15.03
CA SER A 30 8.37 -3.01 14.33
C SER A 30 8.39 -4.32 13.52
N SER A 31 7.24 -4.97 13.31
CA SER A 31 7.11 -6.11 12.38
C SER A 31 7.71 -5.80 11.01
N LEU A 32 8.48 -6.73 10.43
CA LEU A 32 9.08 -6.58 9.11
C LEU A 32 8.02 -6.71 8.02
N VAL A 33 7.81 -5.67 7.22
CA VAL A 33 6.81 -5.63 6.16
C VAL A 33 7.43 -5.97 4.80
N LEU A 34 8.56 -5.35 4.47
CA LEU A 34 9.17 -5.48 3.15
C LEU A 34 10.69 -5.40 3.23
N LEU A 35 11.38 -6.33 2.57
CA LEU A 35 12.83 -6.34 2.41
C LEU A 35 13.32 -5.26 1.42
N PRO A 36 14.63 -4.93 1.40
CA PRO A 36 15.17 -3.94 0.48
C PRO A 36 15.06 -4.40 -0.97
N GLY A 37 14.86 -3.46 -1.89
CA GLY A 37 14.81 -3.74 -3.32
C GLY A 37 13.50 -4.36 -3.82
N LYS A 38 12.45 -4.40 -3.00
CA LYS A 38 11.18 -5.08 -3.31
C LYS A 38 10.02 -4.15 -3.63
N GLY A 39 10.13 -2.87 -3.27
CA GLY A 39 9.16 -1.83 -3.54
C GLY A 39 9.73 -0.78 -4.47
N GLN A 40 9.00 -0.43 -5.53
CA GLN A 40 9.32 0.68 -6.42
C GLN A 40 8.62 1.95 -5.93
N LEU A 41 9.37 3.04 -5.78
CA LEU A 41 8.79 4.33 -5.40
C LEU A 41 7.92 4.84 -6.54
N ILE A 42 6.68 5.20 -6.22
CA ILE A 42 5.77 5.90 -7.12
C ILE A 42 5.11 7.06 -6.38
N ASN A 43 4.73 8.09 -7.14
CA ASN A 43 3.87 9.16 -6.65
C ASN A 43 2.46 8.93 -7.20
N LYS A 44 1.49 8.72 -6.31
CA LYS A 44 0.09 8.47 -6.61
C LYS A 44 -0.79 9.05 -5.49
N PRO A 45 -1.18 10.33 -5.57
CA PRO A 45 -2.09 10.95 -4.62
C PRO A 45 -3.33 10.07 -4.38
N THR A 46 -3.53 9.67 -3.13
CA THR A 46 -4.59 8.75 -2.70
C THR A 46 -5.05 9.15 -1.31
N GLU A 47 -6.36 9.12 -1.07
CA GLU A 47 -6.92 9.26 0.27
C GLU A 47 -6.99 7.89 0.96
N LEU A 48 -6.42 7.79 2.15
CA LEU A 48 -6.52 6.58 2.97
C LEU A 48 -7.22 6.89 4.30
N PRO A 49 -8.09 5.99 4.80
CA PRO A 49 -8.62 6.09 6.16
C PRO A 49 -7.50 6.32 7.18
N GLN A 50 -7.75 7.15 8.19
CA GLN A 50 -6.78 7.39 9.25
C GLN A 50 -6.35 6.09 9.93
N VAL A 51 -5.07 6.03 10.29
CA VAL A 51 -4.50 4.89 11.01
C VAL A 51 -5.19 4.79 12.36
N SER A 52 -5.79 3.62 12.66
CA SER A 52 -6.57 3.27 13.86
C SER A 52 -8.10 3.24 13.72
N VAL A 53 -8.65 3.39 12.50
CA VAL A 53 -10.05 3.01 12.28
C VAL A 53 -10.12 1.48 12.22
N LYS A 54 -10.79 0.84 13.19
CA LYS A 54 -11.14 -0.60 13.08
C LYS A 54 -11.77 -0.81 11.70
N ALA A 55 -11.33 -1.82 10.95
CA ALA A 55 -11.73 -2.08 9.56
C ALA A 55 -13.26 -2.07 9.35
N SER A 56 -14.04 -2.36 10.40
CA SER A 56 -15.51 -2.27 10.44
C SER A 56 -16.10 -0.87 10.25
N THR A 57 -15.29 0.20 10.21
CA THR A 57 -15.76 1.58 10.03
C THR A 57 -15.33 2.18 8.69
N ALA A 58 -14.41 1.55 7.95
CA ALA A 58 -13.99 2.02 6.64
C ALA A 58 -15.20 2.02 5.69
N GLY A 59 -15.63 3.20 5.22
CA GLY A 59 -16.86 3.38 4.44
C GLY A 59 -18.02 4.04 5.19
N SER A 60 -17.88 4.33 6.48
CA SER A 60 -18.81 5.21 7.21
C SER A 60 -18.63 6.67 6.74
N PRO A 61 -19.71 7.47 6.63
CA PRO A 61 -19.63 8.88 6.22
C PRO A 61 -18.76 9.76 7.14
N ASN A 62 -18.42 9.28 8.34
CA ASN A 62 -17.59 10.01 9.31
C ASN A 62 -16.14 9.49 9.41
N VAL A 63 -15.66 8.71 8.44
CA VAL A 63 -14.25 8.28 8.44
C VAL A 63 -13.35 9.46 8.06
N GLN A 64 -12.44 9.82 8.96
CA GLN A 64 -11.40 10.78 8.65
C GLN A 64 -10.37 10.15 7.70
N LEU A 65 -10.04 10.88 6.63
CA LEU A 65 -9.10 10.47 5.60
C LEU A 65 -7.81 11.29 5.74
N ASP A 66 -6.67 10.67 5.44
CA ASP A 66 -5.40 11.37 5.22
C ASP A 66 -5.06 11.30 3.73
N GLU A 67 -4.62 12.43 3.18
CA GLU A 67 -3.99 12.47 1.86
C GLU A 67 -2.55 11.92 1.95
N VAL A 68 -2.25 10.95 1.10
CA VAL A 68 -0.91 10.38 0.95
C VAL A 68 -0.55 10.27 -0.52
N SER A 69 0.69 10.60 -0.87
CA SER A 69 1.13 10.67 -2.26
C SER A 69 2.24 9.69 -2.61
N ASP A 70 3.17 9.43 -1.70
CA ASP A 70 4.30 8.56 -1.97
C ASP A 70 4.05 7.12 -1.51
N PHE A 71 4.26 6.18 -2.43
CA PHE A 71 4.03 4.76 -2.22
C PHE A 71 5.19 3.89 -2.68
N TRP A 72 5.34 2.74 -2.02
CA TRP A 72 6.07 1.61 -2.56
C TRP A 72 5.10 0.69 -3.28
N LEU A 73 5.19 0.64 -4.60
CA LEU A 73 4.53 -0.34 -5.43
C LEU A 73 5.26 -1.68 -5.31
N VAL A 74 4.53 -2.69 -4.86
CA VAL A 74 5.00 -4.07 -4.69
C VAL A 74 4.20 -4.98 -5.61
N HIS A 75 4.90 -5.87 -6.31
CA HIS A 75 4.30 -6.83 -7.22
C HIS A 75 4.06 -8.17 -6.50
N GLY A 76 2.79 -8.55 -6.36
CA GLY A 76 2.36 -9.81 -5.75
C GLY A 76 2.44 -9.83 -4.22
N MET A 77 1.45 -10.46 -3.59
CA MET A 77 1.35 -10.54 -2.12
C MET A 77 2.47 -11.35 -1.47
N PHE A 78 3.07 -12.31 -2.19
CA PHE A 78 4.15 -13.17 -1.70
C PHE A 78 5.50 -12.46 -1.59
N THR A 79 5.58 -11.20 -2.01
CA THR A 79 6.78 -10.37 -1.88
C THR A 79 6.90 -9.74 -0.48
N PHE A 80 5.82 -9.74 0.30
CA PHE A 80 5.81 -9.22 1.67
C PHE A 80 6.27 -10.26 2.68
N GLU A 81 6.86 -9.78 3.77
CA GLU A 81 7.27 -10.62 4.89
C GLU A 81 6.09 -10.82 5.87
N ASN A 82 5.54 -9.72 6.42
CA ASN A 82 4.42 -9.77 7.37
C ASN A 82 3.37 -8.68 7.06
N VAL A 83 2.38 -9.03 6.23
CA VAL A 83 1.27 -8.14 5.86
C VAL A 83 -0.09 -8.83 5.99
N GLY A 84 -1.06 -8.12 6.55
CA GLY A 84 -2.46 -8.53 6.61
C GLY A 84 -3.32 -7.75 5.62
N PHE A 85 -4.52 -8.26 5.34
CA PHE A 85 -5.50 -7.63 4.45
C PHE A 85 -6.85 -7.47 5.15
N SER A 86 -7.48 -6.31 4.99
CA SER A 86 -8.87 -6.12 5.43
C SER A 86 -9.86 -6.89 4.54
N ASN A 87 -11.12 -6.93 5.00
CA ASN A 87 -12.25 -7.15 4.09
C ASN A 87 -12.31 -6.05 3.04
N ALA A 88 -12.84 -6.38 1.87
CA ALA A 88 -13.00 -5.41 0.79
C ALA A 88 -14.15 -4.45 1.12
N VAL A 89 -13.93 -3.16 0.91
CA VAL A 89 -14.96 -2.12 0.97
C VAL A 89 -14.87 -1.34 -0.32
N ASN A 90 -15.96 -1.26 -1.08
CA ASN A 90 -16.02 -0.58 -2.38
C ASN A 90 -14.91 -1.02 -3.35
N GLY A 91 -14.57 -2.30 -3.36
CA GLY A 91 -13.53 -2.87 -4.23
C GLY A 91 -12.09 -2.58 -3.80
N ILE A 92 -11.87 -2.00 -2.61
CA ILE A 92 -10.55 -1.71 -2.06
C ILE A 92 -10.30 -2.64 -0.87
N LYS A 93 -9.09 -3.19 -0.80
CA LYS A 93 -8.56 -3.83 0.40
C LYS A 93 -7.45 -2.99 0.99
N TYR A 94 -7.47 -2.83 2.30
CA TYR A 94 -6.43 -2.14 3.04
C TYR A 94 -5.40 -3.14 3.55
N LEU A 95 -4.13 -2.76 3.44
CA LEU A 95 -3.02 -3.51 4.00
C LEU A 95 -2.84 -3.10 5.46
N LEU A 96 -2.68 -4.09 6.32
CA LEU A 96 -2.50 -3.95 7.76
C LEU A 96 -1.17 -4.61 8.15
N CYS A 97 -0.64 -4.26 9.31
CA CYS A 97 0.42 -5.06 9.92
C CYS A 97 -0.13 -6.43 10.33
N ALA A 98 0.53 -7.53 9.98
CA ALA A 98 0.06 -8.87 10.33
C ALA A 98 0.12 -9.15 11.85
N ASP A 99 1.07 -8.55 12.57
CA ASP A 99 1.30 -8.87 13.99
C ASP A 99 0.43 -8.06 14.95
N CYS A 100 0.20 -6.78 14.66
CA CYS A 100 -0.56 -5.88 15.55
C CYS A 100 -1.88 -5.39 14.95
N GLU A 101 -2.20 -5.81 13.72
CA GLU A 101 -3.41 -5.46 12.96
C GLU A 101 -3.64 -3.95 12.75
N GLN A 102 -2.67 -3.11 13.10
CA GLN A 102 -2.74 -1.67 12.90
C GLN A 102 -2.59 -1.32 11.41
N GLY A 103 -3.44 -0.42 10.95
CA GLY A 103 -3.42 0.11 9.59
C GLY A 103 -4.54 1.13 9.34
N PRO A 104 -4.78 1.53 8.08
CA PRO A 104 -4.10 1.04 6.87
C PRO A 104 -2.63 1.47 6.79
N ILE A 105 -1.73 0.56 6.46
CA ILE A 105 -0.35 0.90 6.03
C ILE A 105 -0.25 1.02 4.49
N GLY A 106 -1.28 0.59 3.77
CA GLY A 106 -1.33 0.56 2.33
C GLY A 106 -2.70 0.13 1.80
N TRP A 107 -2.80 -0.08 0.49
CA TRP A 107 -4.02 -0.55 -0.17
C TRP A 107 -3.75 -1.34 -1.46
N CYS A 108 -4.75 -2.08 -1.92
CA CYS A 108 -4.80 -2.66 -3.26
C CYS A 108 -6.26 -2.75 -3.74
N LEU A 109 -6.44 -2.95 -5.05
CA LEU A 109 -7.75 -3.25 -5.60
C LEU A 109 -8.09 -4.71 -5.33
N ASP A 110 -9.31 -4.99 -4.88
CA ASP A 110 -9.72 -6.39 -4.63
C ASP A 110 -9.72 -7.23 -5.91
N ALA A 111 -10.09 -6.60 -7.04
CA ALA A 111 -10.06 -7.19 -8.37
C ALA A 111 -8.63 -7.40 -8.93
N ASN A 112 -7.62 -6.71 -8.38
CA ASN A 112 -6.22 -6.85 -8.79
C ASN A 112 -5.28 -6.78 -7.58
N ARG A 113 -4.86 -7.96 -7.12
CA ARG A 113 -3.91 -8.14 -6.01
C ARG A 113 -2.48 -8.35 -6.47
N GLU A 114 -2.18 -8.09 -7.74
CA GLU A 114 -0.81 -8.09 -8.24
C GLU A 114 -0.11 -6.78 -7.95
N LEU A 115 -0.84 -5.65 -7.91
CA LEU A 115 -0.29 -4.33 -7.61
C LEU A 115 -0.72 -3.89 -6.20
N LEU A 116 0.24 -3.83 -5.29
CA LEU A 116 0.01 -3.46 -3.90
C LEU A 116 0.80 -2.20 -3.55
N TYR A 117 0.18 -1.29 -2.81
CA TYR A 117 0.75 0.03 -2.52
C TYR A 117 0.95 0.21 -1.02
N ILE A 118 2.19 0.31 -0.55
CA ILE A 118 2.53 0.67 0.83
C ILE A 118 2.77 2.18 0.91
N SER A 119 2.04 2.87 1.78
CA SER A 119 2.24 4.31 1.97
C SER A 119 3.57 4.59 2.66
N HIS A 120 4.40 5.42 2.04
CA HIS A 120 5.69 5.83 2.58
C HIS A 120 5.56 6.42 4.00
N ASN A 121 4.48 7.18 4.26
CA ASN A 121 4.26 7.94 5.48
C ASN A 121 3.72 7.10 6.65
N ARG A 122 3.39 5.83 6.41
CA ARG A 122 2.72 4.96 7.41
C ARG A 122 3.59 3.80 7.90
N VAL A 123 4.86 3.79 7.51
CA VAL A 123 5.86 2.77 7.84
C VAL A 123 7.15 3.43 8.32
N VAL A 124 8.07 2.64 8.87
CA VAL A 124 9.41 3.10 9.28
C VAL A 124 10.51 2.31 8.58
N TYR A 125 11.65 2.95 8.38
CA TYR A 125 12.79 2.38 7.65
C TYR A 125 13.91 2.02 8.62
N LYS A 126 14.42 0.78 8.54
CA LYS A 126 15.55 0.30 9.34
C LYS A 126 16.66 -0.21 8.43
#